data_AF-A0A0U3S6G3-F1
#
_entry.id   AF-A0A0U3S6G3-F1
#
_cell.length_a   1.000
_cell.length_b   1.000
_cell.length_c   1.000
_cell.angle_alpha   90.00
_cell.angle_beta   90.00
_cell.angle_gamma   90.00
#
_symmetry.space_group_name_H-M   'P 1'
#
loop_
_entity.id
_entity.type
_entity.pdbx_description
1 polymer ?
#
loop_
_entity_poly.entity_id
_entity_poly.type
_entity_poly.pdbx_seq_one_letter_code
_entity_poly.pdbx_strand_id
1 'polypeptide(L)' 'MLLIFGLLNFLLAWGVVRGERRAIKVTIAYKGVDFFFALLMLMGGAIFQSLNAAIDLAILHDLIGLFGKKEEPTEES' A
#
# COMPACT_ATOMS: atom_id res chain seq x y z
N MET A 1 15.47 -11.16 10.51
CA MET A 1 15.08 -10.54 9.22
C MET A 1 13.57 -10.27 9.13
N LEU A 2 12.70 -11.27 9.34
CA LEU A 2 11.23 -11.14 9.21
C LEU A 2 10.57 -10.12 10.17
N LEU A 3 11.10 -9.97 11.40
CA LEU A 3 10.53 -9.07 12.41
C LEU A 3 10.60 -7.58 12.01
N ILE A 4 11.64 -7.19 11.28
CA ILE A 4 11.80 -5.80 10.82
C ILE A 4 10.74 -5.47 9.76
N PHE A 5 10.46 -6.40 8.85
CA PHE A 5 9.40 -6.25 7.84
C PHE A 5 8.00 -6.17 8.48
N GLY A 6 7.76 -6.97 9.52
CA GLY A 6 6.51 -6.90 10.29
C GLY A 6 6.36 -5.57 11.02
N LEU A 7 7.43 -5.07 11.65
CA LEU A 7 7.44 -3.79 12.34
C LEU A 7 7.21 -2.62 11.37
N LEU A 8 7.82 -2.69 10.18
CA LEU A 8 7.68 -1.68 9.13
C LEU A 8 6.25 -1.65 8.56
N ASN A 9 5.63 -2.81 8.34
CA ASN A 9 4.21 -2.90 7.98
C ASN A 9 3.31 -2.29 9.07
N PHE A 10 3.58 -2.58 10.35
CA PHE A 10 2.80 -2.04 11.46
C PHE A 10 2.90 -0.51 11.56
N LEU A 11 4.11 0.04 11.42
CA LEU A 11 4.35 1.49 11.41
C LEU A 11 3.64 2.18 10.24
N LEU A 12 3.67 1.58 9.05
CA LEU A 12 2.98 2.11 7.87
C LEU A 12 1.46 2.09 8.05
N ALA A 13 0.91 0.97 8.51
CA ALA A 13 -0.52 0.86 8.81
C ALA A 13 -0.95 1.89 9.87
N TRP A 14 -0.16 2.05 10.93
CA TRP A 14 -0.42 3.05 11.98
C TRP A 14 -0.39 4.49 11.45
N GLY A 15 0.60 4.81 10.60
CA GLY A 15 0.70 6.13 9.97
C GLY A 15 -0.46 6.44 9.03
N VAL A 16 -0.95 5.45 8.29
CA VAL A 16 -2.14 5.58 7.43
C VAL A 16 -3.39 5.82 8.28
N VAL A 17 -3.59 5.10 9.39
CA VAL A 17 -4.72 5.31 10.31
C VAL A 17 -4.70 6.72 10.93
N ARG A 18 -3.52 7.28 11.20
CA ARG A 18 -3.38 8.66 11.69
C ARG A 18 -3.61 9.74 10.61
N GLY A 19 -3.82 9.37 9.35
CA GLY A 19 -4.10 10.32 8.27
C GLY A 19 -2.90 11.17 7.85
N GLU A 20 -1.68 10.78 8.24
CA GLU A 20 -0.44 11.46 7.87
C GLU A 20 -0.22 11.33 6.34
N ARG A 21 -0.27 12.45 5.60
CA ARG A 21 -0.08 12.46 4.13
C ARG A 21 1.25 11.82 3.71
N ARG A 22 2.30 11.98 4.53
CA ARG A 22 3.59 11.31 4.30
C ARG A 22 3.49 9.80 4.45
N ALA A 23 2.78 9.30 5.46
CA ALA A 23 2.59 7.86 5.67
C ALA A 23 1.82 7.24 4.51
N ILE A 24 0.79 7.91 3.97
CA ILE A 24 0.04 7.43 2.79
C ILE A 24 0.98 7.27 1.59
N LYS A 25 1.79 8.28 1.26
CA LYS A 25 2.76 8.19 0.14
C LYS A 25 3.75 7.05 0.32
N VAL A 26 4.30 6.88 1.52
CA VAL A 26 5.26 5.81 1.81
C VAL A 26 4.59 4.45 1.72
N THR A 27 3.34 4.31 2.20
CA THR A 27 2.58 3.06 2.08
C THR A 27 2.27 2.71 0.63
N ILE A 28 1.89 3.69 -0.20
CA ILE A 28 1.68 3.46 -1.65
C ILE A 28 2.98 2.97 -2.30
N ALA A 29 4.11 3.62 -2.02
CA ALA A 29 5.40 3.20 -2.58
C ALA A 29 5.80 1.80 -2.12
N TYR A 30 5.68 1.51 -0.82
CA TYR A 30 5.98 0.20 -0.25
C TYR A 30 5.09 -0.90 -0.86
N LYS A 31 3.77 -0.68 -0.88
CA LYS A 31 2.81 -1.65 -1.43
C LYS A 31 2.93 -1.82 -2.94
N GLY A 32 3.32 -0.78 -3.67
CA GLY A 32 3.63 -0.87 -5.10
C GLY A 32 4.80 -1.81 -5.38
N VAL A 33 5.86 -1.73 -4.57
CA VAL A 33 7.01 -2.63 -4.67
C VAL A 33 6.63 -4.06 -4.26
N ASP A 34 5.89 -4.23 -3.16
CA ASP A 34 5.42 -5.55 -2.69
C ASP A 34 4.54 -6.24 -3.76
N PHE A 35 3.60 -5.49 -4.34
CA PHE A 35 2.74 -5.94 -5.44
C PHE A 35 3.56 -6.38 -6.66
N PHE A 36 4.57 -5.58 -7.06
CA PHE A 36 5.43 -5.91 -8.19
C PHE A 36 6.19 -7.22 -7.99
N PHE A 37 6.76 -7.45 -6.79
CA PHE A 37 7.42 -8.71 -6.48
C PHE A 37 6.45 -9.89 -6.39
N ALA A 38 5.25 -9.68 -5.85
CA ALA A 38 4.21 -10.71 -5.84
C ALA A 38 3.85 -11.15 -7.27
N LEU A 39 3.75 -10.21 -8.23
CA LEU A 39 3.54 -10.53 -9.64
C LEU A 39 4.72 -11.29 -10.26
N LEU A 40 5.97 -10.87 -10.02
CA LEU A 40 7.14 -11.58 -10.51
C LEU A 40 7.18 -13.03 -10.00
N MET A 41 6.88 -13.24 -8.72
CA MET A 41 6.81 -14.59 -8.14
C MET A 41 5.63 -15.39 -8.70
N LEU A 42 4.49 -14.75 -8.95
CA LEU A 42 3.34 -15.39 -9.59
C LEU A 42 3.67 -15.84 -11.02
N MET A 43 4.37 -15.01 -11.80
CA MET A 43 4.91 -15.37 -13.12
C MET A 43 5.93 -16.52 -13.02
N GLY A 44 6.68 -16.59 -11.92
CA GLY A 44 7.56 -17.70 -11.58
C GLY A 44 6.85 -18.98 -11.11
N GLY A 45 5.51 -19.01 -11.08
CA GLY A 45 4.71 -20.19 -10.72
C GLY A 45 4.28 -20.27 -9.26
N ALA A 46 4.59 -19.27 -8.43
CA ALA A 46 4.17 -19.25 -7.03
C ALA A 46 2.70 -18.80 -6.91
N ILE A 47 1.75 -19.71 -7.15
CA ILE A 47 0.31 -19.43 -7.19
C ILE A 47 -0.20 -18.78 -5.89
N PHE A 48 0.36 -19.11 -4.73
CA PHE A 48 0.01 -18.48 -3.45
C PHE A 48 0.27 -16.96 -3.44
N GLN A 49 1.18 -16.47 -4.28
CA GLN A 49 1.45 -15.03 -4.41
C GLN A 49 0.34 -14.26 -5.13
N SER A 50 -0.61 -14.96 -5.77
CA SER A 50 -1.82 -14.32 -6.31
C SER A 50 -2.67 -13.67 -5.21
N LEU A 51 -2.70 -14.26 -4.00
CA LEU A 51 -3.41 -13.70 -2.87
C LEU A 51 -2.74 -12.41 -2.38
N ASN A 52 -1.41 -12.42 -2.25
CA ASN A 52 -0.66 -11.22 -1.88
C ASN A 52 -0.82 -10.11 -2.92
N ALA A 53 -0.72 -10.45 -4.21
CA ALA A 53 -0.95 -9.50 -5.29
C ALA A 53 -2.36 -8.90 -5.24
N ALA A 54 -3.40 -9.71 -4.97
CA ALA A 54 -4.77 -9.21 -4.84
C ALA A 54 -4.95 -8.27 -3.63
N ILE A 55 -4.36 -8.61 -2.48
CA ILE A 55 -4.39 -7.78 -1.27
C ILE A 55 -3.67 -6.45 -1.52
N ASP A 56 -2.46 -6.49 -2.07
CA ASP A 56 -1.69 -5.27 -2.33
C ASP A 56 -2.37 -4.39 -3.38
N LEU A 57 -3.00 -4.99 -4.40
CA LEU A 57 -3.80 -4.25 -5.39
C LEU A 57 -5.01 -3.57 -4.75
N ALA A 58 -5.74 -4.25 -3.86
CA ALA A 58 -6.88 -3.66 -3.16
C ALA A 58 -6.45 -2.48 -2.27
N ILE A 59 -5.33 -2.63 -1.55
CA ILE A 59 -4.76 -1.57 -0.71
C ILE A 59 -4.32 -0.37 -1.55
N LEU A 60 -3.64 -0.61 -2.67
CA LEU A 60 -3.22 0.44 -3.59
C LEU A 60 -4.42 1.17 -4.21
N HIS A 61 -5.44 0.42 -4.64
CA HIS A 61 -6.66 1.00 -5.20
C HIS A 61 -7.35 1.93 -4.18
N ASP A 62 -7.50 1.49 -2.94
CA ASP A 62 -8.12 2.29 -1.88
C ASP A 62 -7.28 3.54 -1.52
N LEU A 63 -5.97 3.38 -1.34
CA LEU A 63 -5.07 4.48 -1.00
C LEU A 63 -4.95 5.52 -2.12
N ILE A 64 -4.90 5.09 -3.39
CA ILE A 64 -4.87 6.00 -4.54
C ILE A 64 -6.18 6.77 -4.63
N GLY A 65 -7.33 6.11 -4.40
CA GLY A 65 -8.64 6.76 -4.35
C GLY A 65 -8.73 7.81 -3.23
N LEU A 66 -8.21 7.50 -2.04
CA LEU A 66 -8.13 8.44 -0.92
C LEU A 66 -7.16 9.59 -1.17
N PHE A 67 -6.07 9.34 -1.91
CA PHE A 67 -5.09 10.36 -2.25
C PHE A 67 -5.65 11.36 -3.26
N GLY A 68 -6.28 10.88 -4.34
CA GLY A 68 -6.87 11.74 -5.37
C GLY A 68 -8.06 12.57 -4.88
N LYS A 69 -8.85 12.06 -3.93
CA LYS A 69 -10.06 12.73 -3.43
C LYS A 69 -9.78 13.88 -2.43
N LYS A 70 -8.58 13.95 -1.85
CA LYS A 70 -8.20 15.00 -0.88
C LYS A 70 -7.31 16.11 -1.47
N GLU A 71 -7.03 16.03 -2.76
CA GLU A 71 -6.34 17.09 -3.51
C GLU A 71 -7.30 18.07 -4.20
N GLU A 72 -8.62 17.81 -4.18
CA GLU A 72 -9.59 18.88 -4.41
C GLU A 72 -9.49 19.87 -3.24
N PRO A 73 -9.12 21.14 -3.48
CA PRO A 73 -9.21 22.15 -2.45
C PRO A 73 -10.68 22.22 -2.06
N THR A 74 -10.96 22.08 -0.77
CA THR A 74 -12.17 22.68 -0.20
C THR A 74 -12.14 24.15 -0.60
N GLU A 75 -12.86 24.51 -1.66
CA GLU A 75 -13.35 25.86 -1.82
C GLU A 75 -14.20 26.12 -0.58
N GLU A 76 -13.70 27.02 0.25
CA GLU A 76 -14.49 27.66 1.29
C GLU A 76 -15.77 28.20 0.65
N SER A 77 -16.92 27.86 1.23
CA SER A 77 -18.20 28.53 1.02
C SER A 77 -18.97 28.52 2.33
#